data_AF-A6GIV9-F1
#
_entry.id   AF-A6GIV9-F1
#
_cell.length_a   1.000
_cell.length_b   1.000
_cell.length_c   1.000
_cell.angle_alpha   90.00
_cell.angle_beta   90.00
_cell.angle_gamma   90.00
#
_symmetry.space_group_name_H-M   'P 1'
#
loop_
_entity.id
_entity.type
_entity.pdbx_description
1 polymer ?
#
loop_
_entity_poly.entity_id
_entity_poly.type
_entity_poly.pdbx_seq_one_letter_code
_entity_poly.pdbx_strand_id
1 'polypeptide(L)' 'MPSIYDFEVETITGERYSMDKYRGDVLLIFNTASK' A
#
# COMPACT_ATOMS: atom_id res chain seq x y z
N MET A 1 7.88 4.50 -15.77
CA MET A 1 8.28 4.50 -14.35
C MET A 1 7.13 3.92 -13.56
N PRO A 2 7.36 2.95 -12.67
CA PRO A 2 6.28 2.38 -11.85
C PRO A 2 5.74 3.45 -10.89
N SER A 3 4.43 3.47 -10.71
CA SER A 3 3.71 4.29 -9.74
C SER A 3 3.21 3.42 -8.59
N ILE A 4 2.95 4.02 -7.43
CA ILE A 4 2.32 3.30 -6.31
C ILE A 4 0.96 2.69 -6.69
N TYR A 5 0.25 3.28 -7.67
CA TYR A 5 -1.07 2.84 -8.10
C TYR A 5 -1.06 1.54 -8.91
N ASP A 6 0.12 1.08 -9.35
CA ASP A 6 0.28 -0.16 -10.11
C ASP A 6 0.30 -1.41 -9.21
N PHE A 7 0.26 -1.22 -7.88
CA PHE A 7 0.41 -2.30 -6.90
C PHE A 7 -0.89 -2.65 -6.18
N GLU A 8 -1.04 -3.93 -5.88
CA GLU A 8 -2.00 -4.43 -4.89
C GLU A 8 -1.27 -4.81 -3.62
N VAL A 9 -1.93 -4.59 -2.48
CA VAL A 9 -1.41 -4.96 -1.17
C VAL A 9 -2.42 -5.81 -0.42
N GLU A 10 -1.91 -6.66 0.46
CA GLU A 10 -2.71 -7.48 1.37
C GLU A 10 -2.67 -6.88 2.77
N THR A 11 -3.85 -6.74 3.38
CA THR A 11 -4.00 -6.31 4.77
C THR A 11 -3.63 -7.44 5.74
N ILE A 12 -3.46 -7.11 7.03
CA ILE A 12 -3.20 -8.11 8.07
C ILE A 12 -4.32 -9.16 8.23
N THR A 13 -5.53 -8.87 7.73
CA THR A 13 -6.68 -9.79 7.72
C THR A 13 -6.81 -10.59 6.43
N GLY A 14 -5.87 -10.47 5.48
CA GLY A 14 -5.87 -11.19 4.21
C GLY A 14 -6.70 -10.56 3.08
N GLU A 15 -7.31 -9.40 3.32
CA GLU A 15 -8.03 -8.67 2.27
C GLU A 15 -7.03 -7.97 1.33
N ARG A 16 -7.21 -8.16 0.02
CA ARG A 16 -6.40 -7.50 -1.02
C ARG A 16 -7.10 -6.26 -1.55
N TYR A 17 -6.36 -5.17 -1.70
CA TYR A 17 -6.87 -3.95 -2.32
C TYR A 17 -5.81 -3.25 -3.18
N SER A 18 -6.29 -2.48 -4.16
CA SER A 18 -5.43 -1.65 -5.01
C SER A 18 -5.02 -0.36 -4.30
N MET A 19 -3.74 -0.01 -4.45
CA MET A 19 -3.19 1.25 -3.97
C MET A 19 -3.75 2.48 -4.70
N ASP A 20 -4.48 2.31 -5.83
CA ASP A 20 -5.19 3.39 -6.52
C ASP A 20 -6.18 4.14 -5.60
N LYS A 21 -6.66 3.48 -4.54
CA LYS A 21 -7.53 4.07 -3.51
C LYS A 21 -6.96 5.35 -2.87
N TYR A 22 -5.65 5.52 -2.84
CA TYR A 22 -4.97 6.67 -2.21
C TYR A 22 -4.57 7.77 -3.21
N ARG A 23 -5.18 7.79 -4.40
CA ARG A 23 -4.85 8.77 -5.43
C ARG A 23 -5.14 10.19 -4.98
N GLY A 24 -4.10 11.03 -4.99
CA GLY A 24 -4.18 12.43 -4.57
C GLY A 24 -3.76 12.67 -3.12
N ASP A 25 -3.57 11.61 -2.34
CA ASP A 25 -3.09 11.69 -0.96
C ASP A 25 -1.56 11.66 -0.89
N VAL A 26 -1.01 12.36 0.10
CA VAL A 26 0.41 12.20 0.48
C VAL A 26 0.53 11.01 1.42
N LEU A 27 1.33 10.01 1.03
CA LEU A 27 1.52 8.78 1.79
C LEU A 27 2.91 8.69 2.40
N LEU A 28 2.98 8.28 3.67
CA LEU A 28 4.22 7.86 4.33
C LEU A 28 4.24 6.33 4.44
N ILE A 29 5.22 5.69 3.81
CA ILE A 29 5.38 4.23 3.81
C ILE A 29 6.65 3.90 4.61
N PHE A 30 6.53 3.03 5.61
CA PHE A 30 7.66 2.55 6.40
C PHE A 30 7.51 1.05 6.66
N ASN A 31 8.64 0.33 6.69
CA ASN A 31 8.68 -1.07 7.06
C ASN A 31 8.75 -1.20 8.59
N THR A 32 8.02 -2.17 9.14
CA THR A 32 8.06 -2.52 10.57
C THR A 32 8.51 -3.96 10.75
N ALA A 33 9.20 -4.23 11.85
CA ALA A 33 9.49 -5.58 12.32
C ALA A 33 9.24 -5.64 13.83
N SER A 34 8.70 -6.76 14.30
CA SER A 34 8.61 -7.07 15.73
C SER A 34 9.87 -7.81 16.17
N LYS A 35 10.21 -7.75 17.46
CA LYS A 35 11.34 -8.47 18.05
C LYS A 35 11.13 -9.98 18.03
#